data_AF-A0A5C4TMC8-F1
#
_entry.id   AF-A0A5C4TMC8-F1
#
_cell.length_a   1.000
_cell.length_b   1.000
_cell.length_c   1.000
_cell.angle_alpha   90.00
_cell.angle_beta   90.00
_cell.angle_gamma   90.00
#
_symmetry.space_group_name_H-M   'P 1'
#
loop_
_entity.id
_entity.type
_entity.pdbx_description
1 polymer ?
#
loop_
_entity_poly.entity_id
_entity_poly.type
_entity_poly.pdbx_seq_one_letter_code
_entity_poly.pdbx_strand_id
1 'polypeptide(L)'
;MPQKMRVSNCHEYNKFLQERGNIFYYVNDAIENWYEKGPKMAGGNYIYSDKVVILVHIITYLFRIGLRQTAGFIAGYLEQVRKNLQVISYSQASRRLKKT
;
A
#
# COMPACT_ATOMS: atom_id res chain seq x y z
N MET A 1 15.42 -45.63 -5.05
CA MET A 1 14.15 -45.30 -5.73
C MET A 1 13.76 -43.88 -5.36
N PRO A 2 13.45 -42.97 -6.29
CA PRO A 2 13.10 -41.59 -5.92
C PRO A 2 11.75 -41.59 -5.21
N GLN A 3 11.72 -41.02 -4.02
CA GLN A 3 10.52 -40.87 -3.20
C GLN A 3 9.60 -39.84 -3.88
N LYS A 4 8.46 -40.29 -4.43
CA LYS A 4 7.41 -39.40 -4.95
C LYS A 4 6.72 -38.71 -3.77
N MET A 5 7.17 -37.49 -3.43
CA MET A 5 6.45 -36.64 -2.48
C MET A 5 5.13 -36.18 -3.10
N ARG A 6 4.01 -36.55 -2.47
CA ARG A 6 2.69 -36.02 -2.81
C ARG A 6 2.57 -34.66 -2.13
N VAL A 7 2.48 -33.58 -2.90
CA VAL A 7 2.28 -32.23 -2.33
C VAL A 7 0.89 -32.20 -1.69
N SER A 8 0.83 -32.35 -0.37
CA SER A 8 -0.41 -32.30 0.42
C SER A 8 -0.85 -30.86 0.70
N ASN A 9 0.04 -29.88 0.51
CA ASN A 9 -0.19 -28.49 0.86
C ASN A 9 -0.77 -27.62 -0.28
N CYS A 10 -1.44 -28.21 -1.26
CA CYS A 10 -2.04 -27.42 -2.35
C CYS A 10 -3.12 -26.46 -1.83
N HIS A 11 -3.84 -26.84 -0.78
CA HIS A 11 -4.90 -26.02 -0.22
C HIS A 11 -4.37 -24.77 0.50
N GLU A 12 -3.40 -24.90 1.42
CA GLU A 12 -2.85 -23.72 2.10
C GLU A 12 -2.04 -22.86 1.12
N TYR A 13 -1.35 -23.47 0.16
CA TYR A 13 -0.65 -22.73 -0.89
C TYR A 13 -1.61 -21.86 -1.72
N ASN A 14 -2.74 -22.42 -2.17
CA ASN A 14 -3.76 -21.66 -2.91
C ASN A 14 -4.37 -20.56 -2.05
N LYS A 15 -4.66 -20.84 -0.78
CA LYS A 15 -5.16 -19.83 0.16
C LYS A 15 -4.17 -18.68 0.31
N PHE A 16 -2.89 -18.99 0.46
CA PHE A 16 -1.83 -17.99 0.56
C PHE A 16 -1.69 -17.14 -0.71
N LEU A 17 -1.84 -17.74 -1.90
CA LEU A 17 -1.86 -17.00 -3.16
C LEU A 17 -3.05 -16.03 -3.25
N GLN A 18 -4.23 -16.44 -2.78
CA GLN A 18 -5.40 -15.57 -2.71
C GLN A 18 -5.19 -14.42 -1.72
N GLU A 19 -4.66 -14.70 -0.54
CA GLU A 19 -4.37 -13.70 0.49
C GLU A 19 -3.35 -12.65 0.02
N ARG A 20 -2.36 -13.04 -0.78
CA ARG A 20 -1.42 -12.09 -1.41
C ARG A 20 -2.11 -11.06 -2.31
N GLY A 21 -3.26 -11.40 -2.91
CA GLY A 21 -4.07 -10.50 -3.73
C GLY A 21 -4.93 -9.53 -2.93
N ASN A 22 -5.00 -9.69 -1.60
CA ASN A 22 -5.86 -8.86 -0.75
C ASN A 22 -5.25 -7.46 -0.55
N ILE A 23 -5.60 -6.54 -1.44
CA ILE A 23 -5.14 -5.14 -1.37
C ILE A 23 -5.49 -4.45 -0.05
N PHE A 24 -6.58 -4.85 0.61
CA PHE A 24 -7.03 -4.23 1.85
C PHE A 24 -6.07 -4.47 3.01
N TYR A 25 -5.24 -5.51 2.96
CA TYR A 25 -4.15 -5.70 3.91
C TYR A 25 -3.20 -4.49 3.90
N TYR A 26 -2.73 -4.07 2.72
CA TYR A 26 -1.85 -2.92 2.57
C TYR A 26 -2.55 -1.60 2.93
N VAL A 27 -3.85 -1.49 2.64
CA VAL A 27 -4.66 -0.32 3.01
C VAL A 27 -4.72 -0.18 4.53
N ASN A 28 -5.05 -1.26 5.24
CA ASN A 28 -5.16 -1.24 6.71
C ASN A 28 -3.81 -0.94 7.37
N ASP A 29 -2.74 -1.60 6.90
CA ASP A 29 -1.37 -1.35 7.37
C ASP A 29 -0.94 0.11 7.17
N ALA A 30 -1.30 0.71 6.04
CA ALA A 30 -1.05 2.12 5.78
C ALA A 30 -1.90 3.04 6.69
N ILE A 31 -3.18 2.73 6.93
CA ILE A 31 -4.08 3.51 7.81
C ILE A 31 -3.54 3.57 9.24
N GLU A 32 -3.03 2.47 9.77
CA GLU A 32 -2.44 2.41 11.12
C GLU A 32 -1.16 3.26 11.25
N ASN A 33 -0.47 3.45 10.13
CA ASN A 33 0.82 4.13 10.06
C ASN A 33 0.79 5.23 8.99
N TRP A 34 -0.26 6.05 8.99
CA TRP A 34 -0.49 7.00 7.90
C TRP A 34 0.56 8.11 7.83
N TYR A 35 0.91 8.67 8.99
CA TYR A 35 1.86 9.76 9.11
C TYR A 35 3.23 9.25 9.55
N GLU A 36 4.26 9.99 9.17
CA GLU A 36 5.64 9.71 9.58
C GLU A 36 5.79 9.90 11.10
N LYS A 37 6.42 8.93 11.78
CA LYS A 37 6.61 8.93 13.24
C LYS A 37 8.09 9.07 13.64
N GLY A 38 9.02 9.14 12.68
CA GLY A 38 10.45 9.24 12.94
C GLY A 38 10.89 10.54 13.65
N PRO A 39 12.10 10.55 14.24
CA PRO A 39 12.67 11.73 14.89
C PRO A 39 12.82 12.88 13.89
N LYS A 40 12.77 14.13 14.38
CA LYS A 40 12.96 15.31 13.53
C LYS A 40 14.38 15.33 12.96
N MET A 41 14.49 15.27 11.63
CA MET A 41 15.76 15.40 10.91
C MET A 41 15.98 16.82 10.42
N ALA A 42 17.25 17.24 10.31
CA ALA A 42 17.61 18.49 9.66
C ALA A 42 17.19 18.44 8.18
N GLY A 43 16.44 19.45 7.72
CA GLY A 43 15.81 19.47 6.39
C GLY A 43 14.32 19.09 6.38
N GLY A 44 13.76 18.71 7.53
CA GLY A 44 12.33 18.43 7.71
C GLY A 44 11.98 16.96 7.49
N ASN A 45 10.93 16.51 8.19
CA ASN A 45 10.41 15.16 8.05
C ASN A 45 9.38 15.09 6.91
N TYR A 46 9.27 13.93 6.28
CA TYR A 46 8.10 13.64 5.45
C TYR A 46 6.85 13.69 6.31
N ILE A 47 5.73 14.12 5.73
CA ILE A 47 4.43 14.16 6.45
C ILE A 47 3.82 12.76 6.51
N TYR A 48 3.91 12.02 5.41
CA TYR A 48 3.33 10.68 5.26
C TYR A 48 4.38 9.61 5.48
N SER A 49 3.98 8.41 5.88
CA SER A 49 4.90 7.27 5.94
C SER A 49 5.22 6.70 4.55
N ASP A 50 6.26 5.86 4.47
CA ASP A 50 6.55 5.09 3.25
C ASP A 50 5.41 4.11 2.90
N LYS A 51 4.67 3.60 3.89
CA LYS A 51 3.52 2.71 3.66
C LYS A 51 2.43 3.38 2.83
N VAL A 52 2.14 4.66 3.12
CA VAL A 52 1.18 5.44 2.33
C VAL A 52 1.68 5.66 0.90
N VAL A 53 2.98 5.96 0.72
CA VAL A 53 3.57 6.12 -0.61
C VAL A 53 3.48 4.82 -1.40
N ILE A 54 3.84 3.69 -0.80
CA ILE A 54 3.76 2.37 -1.43
C ILE A 54 2.31 2.05 -1.79
N LEU A 55 1.35 2.27 -0.89
CA LEU A 55 -0.07 2.04 -1.14
C LEU A 55 -0.58 2.81 -2.37
N VAL A 56 -0.23 4.10 -2.48
CA VAL A 56 -0.60 4.92 -3.66
C VAL A 56 -0.10 4.27 -4.95
N HIS A 57 1.14 3.76 -4.97
CA HIS A 57 1.71 3.15 -6.16
C HIS A 57 1.15 1.76 -6.44
N ILE A 58 0.83 0.98 -5.41
CA ILE A 58 0.10 -0.29 -5.54
C ILE A 58 -1.26 -0.05 -6.21
N ILE A 59 -2.05 0.91 -5.72
CA ILE A 59 -3.36 1.23 -6.30
C ILE A 59 -3.21 1.71 -7.75
N THR A 60 -2.27 2.63 -7.99
CA THR A 60 -1.95 3.15 -9.34
C THR A 60 -1.62 2.00 -10.30
N TYR A 61 -0.80 1.04 -9.88
CA TYR A 61 -0.37 -0.10 -10.69
C TYR A 61 -1.48 -1.12 -10.92
N LEU A 62 -2.21 -1.52 -9.87
CA LEU A 62 -3.25 -2.55 -9.95
C LEU A 62 -4.46 -2.09 -10.76
N PHE A 63 -4.91 -0.84 -10.55
CA PHE A 63 -6.07 -0.29 -11.26
C PHE A 63 -5.71 0.39 -12.58
N ARG A 64 -4.41 0.54 -12.89
CA ARG A 64 -3.90 1.20 -14.10
C ARG A 64 -4.47 2.62 -14.28
N ILE A 65 -4.50 3.39 -13.18
CA ILE A 65 -4.98 4.78 -13.14
C ILE A 65 -3.82 5.74 -12.86
N GLY A 66 -3.98 7.03 -13.21
CA GLY A 66 -2.95 8.04 -12.96
C GLY A 66 -2.90 8.50 -11.50
N LEU A 67 -1.75 8.99 -11.02
CA LEU A 67 -1.56 9.43 -9.61
C LEU A 67 -2.62 10.45 -9.11
N ARG A 68 -3.10 11.34 -9.98
CA ARG A 68 -4.17 12.29 -9.63
C ARG A 68 -5.51 11.59 -9.39
N GLN A 69 -5.83 10.58 -10.21
CA GLN A 69 -7.03 9.75 -10.02
C GLN A 69 -6.89 8.88 -8.77
N THR A 70 -5.69 8.33 -8.51
CA THR A 70 -5.40 7.58 -7.29
C THR A 70 -5.65 8.40 -6.03
N ALA A 71 -5.29 9.69 -6.02
CA ALA A 71 -5.58 10.57 -4.89
C ALA A 71 -7.10 10.70 -4.65
N GLY A 72 -7.91 10.86 -5.70
CA GLY A 72 -9.37 10.86 -5.60
C GLY A 72 -9.95 9.53 -5.13
N PHE A 73 -9.42 8.41 -5.65
CA PHE A 73 -9.81 7.07 -5.22
C PHE A 73 -9.58 6.86 -3.71
N ILE A 74 -8.39 7.22 -3.22
CA ILE A 74 -8.05 7.09 -1.80
C ILE A 74 -8.94 8.02 -0.95
N ALA A 75 -9.21 9.24 -1.40
CA ALA A 75 -10.10 10.16 -0.69
C ALA A 75 -11.51 9.57 -0.52
N GLY A 76 -12.11 9.06 -1.60
CA GLY A 76 -13.43 8.44 -1.56
C GLY A 76 -13.45 7.18 -0.69
N TYR A 77 -12.39 6.36 -0.73
CA TYR A 77 -12.28 5.20 0.14
C TYR A 77 -12.21 5.60 1.63
N LEU A 78 -11.38 6.59 1.98
CA LEU A 78 -11.25 7.07 3.36
C LEU A 78 -12.57 7.64 3.90
N GLU A 79 -13.33 8.33 3.04
CA GLU A 79 -14.68 8.79 3.36
C GLU A 79 -15.61 7.60 3.66
N GLN A 80 -15.61 6.58 2.80
CA GLN A 80 -16.41 5.37 2.98
C GLN A 80 -16.10 4.64 4.30
N VAL A 81 -14.82 4.57 4.69
CA VAL A 81 -14.39 3.95 5.96
C VAL A 81 -14.40 4.91 7.15
N ARG A 82 -14.92 6.13 6.97
CA ARG A 82 -15.03 7.18 8.01
C ARG A 82 -13.70 7.49 8.71
N LYS A 83 -12.60 7.53 7.94
CA LYS A 83 -11.27 7.89 8.44
C LYS A 83 -10.95 9.34 8.06
N ASN A 84 -10.75 10.19 9.06
CA ASN A 84 -10.35 11.57 8.86
C ASN A 84 -8.83 11.69 8.69
N LEU A 85 -8.33 11.26 7.52
CA LEU A 85 -6.91 11.30 7.17
C LEU A 85 -6.71 12.17 5.93
N GLN A 86 -5.66 13.00 5.93
CA GLN A 86 -5.33 13.80 4.76
C GLN A 86 -4.74 12.91 3.66
N VAL A 87 -5.11 13.17 2.41
CA VAL A 87 -4.60 12.43 1.27
C VAL A 87 -3.29 13.04 0.78
N ILE A 88 -2.29 12.18 0.60
CA ILE A 88 -1.01 12.56 0.01
C ILE A 88 -1.21 13.15 -1.39
N SER A 89 -0.57 14.28 -1.65
CA SER A 89 -0.66 14.91 -2.98
C SER A 89 0.11 14.10 -4.04
N TYR A 90 -0.35 14.14 -5.29
CA TYR A 90 0.34 13.48 -6.40
C TYR A 90 1.82 13.91 -6.54
N SER A 91 2.14 15.17 -6.22
CA SER A 91 3.50 15.70 -6.24
C SER A 91 4.38 15.09 -5.15
N GLN A 92 3.85 14.89 -3.95
CA GLN A 92 4.57 14.22 -2.85
C GLN A 92 4.79 12.74 -3.17
N ALA A 93 3.75 12.05 -3.68
CA ALA A 93 3.85 10.64 -4.07
C ALA A 93 4.88 10.43 -5.20
N SER A 94 4.80 11.24 -6.26
CA SER A 94 5.72 11.14 -7.41
C SER A 94 7.17 11.38 -7.03
N ARG A 95 7.45 12.36 -6.14
CA ARG A 95 8.82 12.64 -5.70
C ARG A 95 9.43 11.52 -4.86
N ARG A 96 8.63 10.82 -4.05
CA ARG A 96 9.13 9.81 -3.11
C ARG A 96 9.39 8.44 -3.73
N LEU A 97 8.72 8.08 -4.82
CA LEU A 97 9.02 6.82 -5.52
C LEU A 97 10.23 6.93 -6.46
N LYS A 98 10.74 8.14 -6.73
CA LYS A 98 11.99 8.31 -7.48
C LYS A 98 13.19 7.95 -6.60
N LYS A 99 13.46 6.66 -6.48
CA LYS A 99 14.76 6.09 -6.10
C LYS A 99 14.77 4.58 -6.37
N THR A 100 15.08 4.22 -7.61
CA THR A 100 15.99 3.13 -7.97
C THR A 100 16.59 3.50 -9.31
#